data_AF-A0A6A5BSN8-F1
#
_entry.id   AF-A0A6A5BSN8-F1
#
_cell.length_a   1.000
_cell.length_b   1.000
_cell.length_c   1.000
_cell.angle_alpha   90.00
_cell.angle_beta   90.00
_cell.angle_gamma   90.00
#
_symmetry.space_group_name_H-M   'P 1'
#
loop_
_entity.id
_entity.type
_entity.pdbx_description
1 polymer ?
#
loop_
_entity_poly.entity_id
_entity_poly.type
_entity_poly.pdbx_seq_one_letter_code
_entity_poly.pdbx_strand_id
1 'polypeptide(L)'
;MSEPNMAHHHHHHHHHHEEASLVSELVSSSTPQPFVDDIDDVFDKIIHLEQNFYENGKELGMQHAALVGKEEGFNFGVAYGRKVGKEIGEVIGLCIFLKNYLKNDHEERVISATKEKIISTILQIENMVKDFPWDNPATNSLNLEEFVETLRNKKKLLEIRSKQILGKVNNVQKQDYSF
;
A
#
# COMPACT_ATOMS: atom_id res chain seq x y z
N MET A 1 50.90 -1.41 27.63
CA MET A 1 51.42 -0.10 28.12
C MET A 1 51.38 0.82 26.92
N SER A 2 50.50 1.80 26.77
CA SER A 2 49.74 2.57 27.77
C SER A 2 48.52 3.25 27.08
N GLU A 3 47.35 3.20 27.72
CA GLU A 3 46.38 4.31 27.78
C GLU A 3 46.95 5.42 28.70
N PRO A 4 46.46 6.69 28.78
CA PRO A 4 45.06 7.16 28.67
C PRO A 4 44.93 8.54 27.95
N ASN A 5 43.76 9.19 27.79
CA ASN A 5 43.13 10.03 28.83
C ASN A 5 41.76 10.59 28.36
N MET A 6 40.74 10.41 29.22
CA MET A 6 39.45 11.10 29.20
C MET A 6 39.51 12.37 30.07
N ALA A 7 38.76 13.42 29.70
CA ALA A 7 38.06 14.35 30.62
C ALA A 7 37.20 15.32 29.77
N HIS A 8 35.86 15.24 29.72
CA HIS A 8 34.84 15.74 30.66
C HIS A 8 34.81 17.26 30.94
N HIS A 9 33.76 17.89 30.36
CA HIS A 9 32.81 18.86 30.93
C HIS A 9 33.31 20.16 31.60
N HIS A 10 32.90 21.31 31.04
CA HIS A 10 32.04 22.26 31.76
C HIS A 10 31.29 23.26 30.86
N HIS A 11 30.11 23.61 31.35
CA HIS A 11 29.01 24.37 30.77
C HIS A 11 29.01 25.77 31.41
N HIS A 12 28.89 26.88 30.66
CA HIS A 12 28.10 28.06 31.08
C HIS A 12 28.00 29.19 30.01
N HIS A 13 26.75 29.49 29.67
CA HIS A 13 26.09 30.78 29.37
C HIS A 13 26.83 31.99 28.78
N HIS A 14 26.37 32.42 27.59
CA HIS A 14 25.83 33.78 27.30
C HIS A 14 25.29 33.77 25.85
N HIS A 15 23.98 33.68 25.61
CA HIS A 15 23.04 34.81 25.40
C HIS A 15 23.65 36.13 24.89
N HIS A 16 23.05 36.63 23.79
CA HIS A 16 23.24 37.92 23.11
C HIS A 16 24.37 37.99 22.07
N HIS A 17 24.03 37.75 20.80
CA HIS A 17 24.29 38.67 19.67
C HIS A 17 23.80 38.03 18.35
N GLU A 18 22.49 37.87 18.20
CA GLU A 18 21.86 37.35 16.97
C GLU A 18 21.05 38.43 16.21
N GLU A 19 21.24 39.71 16.53
CA GLU A 19 20.47 40.81 15.90
C GLU A 19 21.31 41.81 15.09
N ALA A 20 22.64 41.69 15.04
CA ALA A 20 23.49 42.67 14.36
C ALA A 20 23.79 42.36 12.87
N SER A 21 23.46 41.16 12.38
CA SER A 21 23.74 40.77 10.97
C SER A 21 22.58 41.00 10.01
N LEU A 22 21.36 41.24 10.51
CA LEU A 22 20.16 41.38 9.67
C LEU A 22 19.86 42.80 9.20
N VAL A 23 20.59 43.82 9.72
CA VAL A 23 20.28 45.24 9.45
C VAL A 23 21.12 45.82 8.30
N SER A 24 22.22 45.19 7.89
CA SER A 24 23.03 45.66 6.75
C SER A 24 22.57 45.18 5.38
N GLU A 25 21.64 44.23 5.30
CA GLU A 25 21.17 43.64 4.04
C GLU A 25 19.80 44.19 3.56
N LEU A 26 19.16 45.07 4.35
CA LEU A 26 17.80 45.57 4.09
C LEU A 26 17.73 47.00 3.53
N VAL A 27 18.85 47.63 3.16
CA VAL A 27 18.88 49.00 2.58
C VAL A 27 19.68 49.07 1.27
N SER A 28 19.58 48.04 0.41
CA SER A 28 20.24 48.10 -0.91
C SER A 28 19.47 47.53 -2.10
N SER A 29 18.19 47.18 -1.98
CA SER A 29 17.40 46.67 -3.13
C SER A 29 16.10 47.42 -3.42
N SER A 30 15.90 48.62 -2.85
CA SER A 30 14.79 49.50 -3.18
C SER A 30 15.10 50.47 -4.32
N THR A 31 15.90 50.05 -5.31
CA THR A 31 15.84 50.66 -6.65
C THR A 31 14.72 49.96 -7.41
N PRO A 32 13.66 50.66 -7.85
CA PRO A 32 12.73 50.10 -8.82
C PRO A 32 13.55 49.69 -10.03
N GLN A 33 13.69 48.39 -10.26
CA GLN A 33 14.18 47.89 -11.53
C GLN A 33 13.24 48.46 -12.60
N PRO A 34 13.74 49.13 -13.65
CA PRO A 34 12.87 49.63 -14.69
C PRO A 34 12.11 48.44 -15.29
N PHE A 35 10.78 48.47 -15.16
CA PHE A 35 9.89 47.62 -15.96
C PHE A 35 9.99 48.11 -17.39
N VAL A 36 11.04 47.69 -18.07
CA VAL A 36 11.15 47.78 -19.52
C VAL A 36 11.50 46.37 -19.95
N ASP A 37 10.46 45.51 -20.00
CA ASP A 37 10.47 44.53 -21.10
C ASP A 37 10.75 45.38 -22.35
N ASP A 38 11.76 45.02 -23.13
CA ASP A 38 12.07 45.76 -24.35
C ASP A 38 10.76 45.89 -25.15
N ILE A 39 10.51 47.04 -25.77
CA ILE A 39 9.21 47.26 -26.44
C ILE A 39 8.97 46.15 -27.47
N ASP A 40 10.06 45.68 -28.08
CA ASP A 40 10.10 44.54 -28.99
C ASP A 40 9.71 43.21 -28.29
N ASP A 41 10.14 42.96 -27.04
CA ASP A 41 9.74 41.77 -26.27
C ASP A 41 8.24 41.78 -25.93
N VAL A 42 7.67 42.94 -25.60
CA VAL A 42 6.24 43.06 -25.31
C VAL A 42 5.41 42.80 -26.57
N PHE A 43 5.82 43.38 -27.70
CA PHE A 43 5.15 43.15 -28.98
C PHE A 43 5.29 41.71 -29.45
N ASP A 44 6.45 41.08 -29.26
CA ASP A 44 6.66 39.66 -29.57
C ASP A 44 5.80 38.75 -28.70
N LYS A 45 5.64 39.05 -27.40
CA LYS A 45 4.71 38.34 -26.50
C LYS A 45 3.25 38.49 -26.96
N ILE A 46 2.86 39.65 -27.49
CA ILE A 46 1.50 39.90 -28.01
C ILE A 46 1.27 39.16 -29.35
N ILE A 47 2.24 39.21 -30.26
CA ILE A 47 2.15 38.52 -31.56
C ILE A 47 2.06 37.01 -31.37
N HIS A 48 2.85 36.46 -30.45
CA HIS A 48 2.86 35.03 -30.14
C HIS A 48 1.91 34.65 -28.99
N LEU A 49 0.98 35.53 -28.60
CA LEU A 49 0.16 35.34 -27.40
C LEU A 49 -0.62 34.02 -27.40
N GLU A 50 -1.23 33.65 -28.53
CA GLU A 50 -1.97 32.40 -28.68
C GLU A 50 -1.06 31.18 -28.52
N GLN A 51 0.10 31.19 -29.19
CA GLN A 51 1.08 30.11 -29.10
C GLN A 51 1.64 29.98 -27.67
N ASN A 52 1.98 31.10 -27.04
CA ASN A 52 2.45 31.14 -25.66
C ASN A 52 1.40 30.60 -24.68
N PHE A 53 0.12 30.97 -24.83
CA PHE A 53 -0.94 30.41 -24.00
C PHE A 53 -1.16 28.92 -24.24
N TYR A 54 -1.06 28.45 -25.49
CA TYR A 54 -1.16 27.04 -25.82
C TYR A 54 -0.01 26.24 -25.19
N GLU A 55 1.23 26.69 -25.34
CA GLU A 55 2.42 26.05 -24.79
C GLU A 55 2.39 26.05 -23.26
N ASN A 56 2.09 27.19 -22.64
CA ASN A 56 1.95 27.29 -21.18
C ASN A 56 0.81 26.39 -20.68
N GLY A 57 -0.34 26.38 -21.34
CA GLY A 57 -1.47 25.53 -20.97
C GLY A 57 -1.14 24.04 -21.10
N LYS A 58 -0.43 23.66 -22.15
CA LYS A 58 0.05 22.27 -22.35
C LYS A 58 1.04 21.88 -21.26
N GLU A 59 2.02 22.72 -20.96
CA GLU A 59 3.02 22.44 -19.94
C GLU A 59 2.39 22.34 -18.54
N LEU A 60 1.56 23.32 -18.17
CA LEU A 60 0.81 23.29 -16.91
C LEU A 60 -0.08 22.04 -16.82
N GLY A 61 -0.79 21.70 -17.90
CA GLY A 61 -1.61 20.51 -17.97
C GLY A 61 -0.81 19.22 -17.77
N MET A 62 0.36 19.11 -18.41
CA MET A 62 1.26 17.96 -18.26
C MET A 62 1.81 17.86 -16.83
N GLN A 63 2.28 18.95 -16.25
CA GLN A 63 2.81 18.97 -14.89
C GLN A 63 1.71 18.63 -13.86
N HIS A 64 0.53 19.20 -14.01
CA HIS A 64 -0.61 18.93 -13.14
C HIS A 64 -1.07 17.47 -13.25
N ALA A 65 -1.25 16.96 -14.48
CA ALA A 65 -1.66 15.57 -14.71
C ALA A 65 -0.63 14.57 -14.16
N ALA A 66 0.66 14.86 -14.27
CA ALA A 66 1.71 14.01 -13.72
C ALA A 66 1.67 13.96 -12.18
N LEU A 67 1.44 15.10 -11.54
CA LEU A 67 1.34 15.18 -10.08
C LEU A 67 0.10 14.47 -9.55
N VAL A 68 -1.07 14.81 -10.10
CA VAL A 68 -2.35 14.22 -9.69
C VAL A 68 -2.37 12.72 -10.00
N GLY A 69 -1.95 12.32 -11.20
CA GLY A 69 -1.90 10.91 -11.59
C GLY A 69 -0.98 10.07 -10.70
N LYS A 70 0.14 10.64 -10.24
CA LYS A 70 1.03 9.97 -9.29
C LYS A 70 0.37 9.77 -7.93
N GLU A 71 -0.26 10.81 -7.39
CA GLU A 71 -0.94 10.75 -6.10
C GLU A 71 -2.13 9.79 -6.12
N GLU A 72 -3.00 9.91 -7.13
CA GLU A 72 -4.15 9.03 -7.32
C GLU A 72 -3.73 7.58 -7.52
N GLY A 73 -2.73 7.34 -8.39
CA GLY A 73 -2.21 6.00 -8.65
C GLY A 73 -1.61 5.36 -7.41
N PHE A 74 -0.87 6.13 -6.60
CA PHE A 74 -0.33 5.65 -5.34
C PHE A 74 -1.43 5.30 -4.34
N ASN A 75 -2.39 6.21 -4.12
CA ASN A 75 -3.49 6.00 -3.19
C ASN A 75 -4.35 4.80 -3.59
N PHE A 76 -4.66 4.69 -4.88
CA PHE A 76 -5.38 3.55 -5.43
C PHE A 76 -4.61 2.24 -5.23
N GLY A 77 -3.32 2.21 -5.59
CA GLY A 77 -2.47 1.04 -5.43
C GLY A 77 -2.38 0.55 -3.99
N VAL A 78 -2.20 1.46 -3.03
CA VAL A 78 -2.17 1.13 -1.59
C VAL A 78 -3.52 0.59 -1.11
N ALA A 79 -4.63 1.24 -1.47
CA ALA A 79 -5.95 0.82 -1.04
C ALA A 79 -6.33 -0.55 -1.62
N TYR A 80 -6.09 -0.75 -2.92
CA TYR A 80 -6.37 -2.00 -3.61
C TYR A 80 -5.44 -3.13 -3.13
N GLY A 81 -4.15 -2.85 -2.98
CA GLY A 81 -3.18 -3.81 -2.45
C GLY A 81 -3.54 -4.29 -1.04
N ARG A 82 -3.99 -3.38 -0.16
CA ARG A 82 -4.50 -3.77 1.17
C ARG A 82 -5.71 -4.70 1.08
N LYS A 83 -6.66 -4.41 0.19
CA LYS A 83 -7.85 -5.23 -0.02
C LYS A 83 -7.47 -6.65 -0.48
N VAL A 84 -6.62 -6.75 -1.50
CA VAL A 84 -6.16 -8.04 -2.03
C VAL A 84 -5.36 -8.82 -0.99
N GLY A 85 -4.41 -8.16 -0.30
CA GLY A 85 -3.61 -8.79 0.74
C GLY A 85 -4.46 -9.33 1.90
N LYS A 86 -5.51 -8.59 2.30
CA LYS A 86 -6.49 -9.07 3.28
C LYS A 86 -7.20 -10.33 2.80
N GLU A 87 -7.71 -10.33 1.57
CA GLU A 87 -8.41 -11.49 1.02
C GLU A 87 -7.50 -12.72 0.95
N ILE A 88 -6.26 -12.56 0.49
CA ILE A 88 -5.26 -13.65 0.46
C ILE A 88 -4.99 -14.17 1.89
N GLY A 89 -4.77 -13.26 2.84
CA GLY A 89 -4.53 -13.61 4.24
C GLY A 89 -5.68 -14.38 4.89
N GLU A 90 -6.93 -13.97 4.65
CA GLU A 90 -8.12 -14.67 5.13
C GLU A 90 -8.20 -16.11 4.60
N VAL A 91 -7.92 -16.30 3.31
CA VAL A 91 -7.97 -17.63 2.68
C VAL A 91 -6.86 -18.53 3.22
N ILE A 92 -5.64 -18.03 3.33
CA ILE A 92 -4.51 -18.77 3.92
C ILE A 92 -4.82 -19.15 5.38
N GLY A 93 -5.36 -18.21 6.16
CA GLY A 93 -5.78 -18.46 7.54
C GLY A 93 -6.81 -19.59 7.65
N LEU A 94 -7.82 -19.59 6.77
CA LEU A 94 -8.80 -20.67 6.68
C LEU A 94 -8.15 -22.02 6.30
N CYS A 95 -7.22 -22.03 5.34
CA CYS A 95 -6.48 -23.22 4.96
C CYS A 95 -5.68 -23.81 6.12
N ILE A 96 -4.95 -22.97 6.88
CA ILE A 96 -4.18 -23.39 8.05
C ILE A 96 -5.11 -23.96 9.13
N PHE A 97 -6.21 -23.24 9.43
CA PHE A 97 -7.21 -23.69 10.40
C PHE A 97 -7.76 -25.07 10.07
N LEU A 98 -8.24 -25.26 8.83
CA LEU A 98 -8.81 -26.55 8.39
C LEU A 98 -7.76 -27.66 8.36
N LYS A 99 -6.53 -27.38 7.95
CA LYS A 99 -5.43 -28.36 7.94
C LYS A 99 -5.11 -28.84 9.34
N ASN A 100 -5.14 -27.96 10.35
CA ASN A 100 -4.94 -28.33 11.75
C ASN A 100 -6.15 -29.07 12.33
N TYR A 101 -7.37 -28.61 12.04
CA TYR A 101 -8.61 -29.28 12.45
C TYR A 101 -8.66 -30.73 11.94
N LEU A 102 -8.40 -30.94 10.65
CA LEU A 102 -8.41 -32.26 10.01
C LEU A 102 -7.30 -33.22 10.47
N LYS A 103 -6.24 -32.70 11.10
CA LYS A 103 -5.17 -33.51 11.71
C LYS A 103 -5.55 -33.99 13.12
N ASN A 104 -6.25 -33.14 13.87
CA ASN A 104 -6.66 -33.43 15.25
C ASN A 104 -7.95 -34.26 15.33
N ASP A 105 -8.76 -34.24 14.27
CA ASP A 105 -10.01 -35.01 14.18
C ASP A 105 -9.69 -36.49 13.92
N HIS A 106 -9.62 -37.27 15.00
CA HIS A 106 -9.46 -38.74 15.01
C HIS A 106 -10.76 -39.50 14.70
N GLU A 107 -11.88 -38.79 14.46
CA GLU A 107 -13.16 -39.45 14.22
C GLU A 107 -13.30 -39.93 12.76
N GLU A 108 -13.32 -41.26 12.64
CA GLU A 108 -13.51 -42.12 11.47
C GLU A 108 -14.80 -41.86 10.65
N ARG A 109 -15.60 -40.84 11.00
CA ARG A 109 -16.96 -40.61 10.48
C ARG A 109 -17.08 -39.56 9.38
N VAL A 110 -16.03 -38.81 9.05
CA VAL A 110 -16.04 -37.88 7.90
C VAL A 110 -15.45 -38.58 6.68
N ILE A 111 -16.35 -39.04 5.81
CA ILE A 111 -16.16 -39.58 4.46
C ILE A 111 -14.80 -39.16 3.86
N SER A 112 -13.87 -40.11 3.68
CA SER A 112 -12.48 -39.80 3.24
C SER A 112 -12.46 -38.93 1.99
N ALA A 113 -13.40 -39.14 1.07
CA ALA A 113 -13.53 -38.37 -0.16
C ALA A 113 -13.77 -36.86 0.06
N THR A 114 -14.48 -36.44 1.12
CA THR A 114 -14.67 -35.01 1.42
C THR A 114 -13.40 -34.41 2.02
N LYS A 115 -12.70 -35.15 2.88
CA LYS A 115 -11.40 -34.76 3.44
C LYS A 115 -10.35 -34.60 2.35
N GLU A 116 -10.26 -35.56 1.43
CA GLU A 116 -9.39 -35.51 0.26
C GLU A 116 -9.70 -34.31 -0.65
N LYS A 117 -10.98 -34.00 -0.91
CA LYS A 117 -11.39 -32.82 -1.69
C LYS A 117 -10.99 -31.51 -1.02
N ILE A 118 -11.10 -31.41 0.30
CA ILE A 118 -10.66 -30.23 1.05
C ILE A 118 -9.15 -30.07 0.96
N ILE A 119 -8.39 -31.15 1.20
CA ILE A 119 -6.92 -31.14 1.10
C ILE A 119 -6.48 -30.75 -0.32
N SER A 120 -7.09 -31.32 -1.36
CA SER A 120 -6.83 -30.96 -2.75
C SER A 120 -7.07 -29.47 -3.03
N THR A 121 -8.14 -28.90 -2.47
CA THR A 121 -8.44 -27.47 -2.62
C THR A 121 -7.40 -26.61 -1.91
N ILE A 122 -6.98 -27.01 -0.70
CA ILE A 122 -5.93 -26.34 0.06
C ILE A 122 -4.62 -26.34 -0.73
N LEU A 123 -4.23 -27.47 -1.32
CA LEU A 123 -3.02 -27.56 -2.15
C LEU A 123 -3.08 -26.65 -3.38
N GLN A 124 -4.25 -26.56 -4.05
CA GLN A 124 -4.43 -25.62 -5.16
C GLN A 124 -4.28 -24.16 -4.74
N ILE A 125 -4.84 -23.79 -3.59
CA ILE A 125 -4.70 -22.44 -3.02
C ILE A 125 -3.24 -22.19 -2.65
N GLU A 126 -2.56 -23.12 -1.96
CA GLU A 126 -1.15 -23.00 -1.59
C GLU A 126 -0.26 -22.80 -2.84
N ASN A 127 -0.52 -23.52 -3.93
CA ASN A 127 0.23 -23.34 -5.17
C ASN A 127 -0.02 -21.96 -5.80
N MET A 128 -1.29 -21.54 -5.90
CA MET A 128 -1.63 -20.20 -6.39
C MET A 128 -0.95 -19.08 -5.59
N VAL A 129 -0.90 -19.22 -4.26
CA VAL A 129 -0.30 -18.23 -3.36
C VAL A 129 1.24 -18.23 -3.47
N LYS A 130 1.87 -19.38 -3.74
CA LYS A 130 3.32 -19.47 -3.96
C LYS A 130 3.75 -18.80 -5.25
N ASP A 131 2.96 -18.97 -6.30
CA ASP A 131 3.22 -18.37 -7.61
C ASP A 131 2.84 -16.88 -7.67
N PHE A 132 2.29 -16.33 -6.59
CA PHE A 132 1.89 -14.93 -6.51
C PHE A 132 3.13 -14.00 -6.45
N PRO A 133 3.23 -13.00 -7.34
CA PRO A 133 4.33 -12.04 -7.37
C PRO A 133 4.17 -10.98 -6.26
N TRP A 134 4.65 -11.30 -5.06
CA TRP A 134 4.54 -10.46 -3.87
C TRP A 134 5.26 -9.10 -3.96
N ASP A 135 6.29 -9.00 -4.78
CA ASP A 135 7.11 -7.79 -4.92
C ASP A 135 6.43 -6.76 -5.83
N ASN A 136 5.92 -7.19 -6.98
CA ASN A 136 5.15 -6.34 -7.89
C ASN A 136 4.05 -7.14 -8.60
N PRO A 137 2.78 -7.02 -8.17
CA PRO A 137 1.67 -7.70 -8.80
C PRO A 137 1.15 -7.02 -10.06
N ALA A 138 1.67 -5.84 -10.43
CA ALA A 138 1.28 -5.09 -11.63
C ALA A 138 2.11 -5.48 -12.88
N THR A 139 2.78 -6.63 -12.87
CA THR A 139 3.51 -7.15 -14.04
C THR A 139 2.55 -7.67 -15.11
N ASN A 140 2.91 -7.50 -16.39
CA ASN A 140 2.12 -7.95 -17.56
C ASN A 140 1.78 -9.45 -17.59
N SER A 141 2.35 -10.28 -16.72
CA SER A 141 2.17 -11.72 -16.66
C SER A 141 0.99 -12.19 -15.79
N LEU A 142 0.49 -11.36 -14.85
CA LEU A 142 -0.58 -11.75 -13.94
C LEU A 142 -1.77 -10.79 -14.04
N ASN A 143 -2.93 -11.31 -14.41
CA ASN A 143 -4.18 -10.59 -14.25
C ASN A 143 -4.64 -10.70 -12.79
N LEU A 144 -4.36 -9.65 -12.01
CA LEU A 144 -4.63 -9.61 -10.57
C LEU A 144 -6.12 -9.79 -10.26
N GLU A 145 -7.02 -9.25 -11.09
CA GLU A 145 -8.47 -9.37 -10.86
C GLU A 145 -8.93 -10.83 -11.07
N GLU A 146 -8.44 -11.49 -12.12
CA GLU A 146 -8.74 -12.91 -12.37
C GLU A 146 -8.20 -13.83 -11.27
N PHE A 147 -6.99 -13.53 -10.77
CA PHE A 147 -6.40 -14.24 -9.64
C PHE A 147 -7.27 -14.12 -8.39
N VAL A 148 -7.68 -12.89 -8.04
CA VAL A 148 -8.50 -12.62 -6.87
C VAL A 148 -9.88 -13.27 -7.01
N GLU A 149 -10.48 -13.24 -8.19
CA GLU A 149 -11.76 -13.89 -8.44
C GLU A 149 -11.66 -15.42 -8.32
N THR A 150 -10.61 -16.01 -8.88
CA THR A 150 -10.33 -17.45 -8.72
C THR A 150 -10.14 -17.81 -7.25
N LEU A 151 -9.43 -16.96 -6.49
CA LEU A 151 -9.20 -17.14 -5.07
C LEU A 151 -10.51 -17.06 -4.26
N ARG A 152 -11.38 -16.10 -4.54
CA ARG A 152 -12.73 -15.99 -3.92
C ARG A 152 -13.57 -17.22 -4.22
N ASN A 153 -13.54 -17.72 -5.45
CA ASN A 153 -14.26 -18.92 -5.85
C ASN A 153 -13.74 -20.16 -5.09
N LYS A 154 -12.42 -20.30 -4.93
CA LYS A 154 -11.83 -21.38 -4.12
C LYS A 154 -12.15 -21.23 -2.63
N LYS A 155 -12.14 -20.02 -2.07
CA LYS A 155 -12.57 -19.73 -0.68
C LYS A 155 -14.00 -20.20 -0.45
N LYS A 156 -14.94 -19.78 -1.30
CA LYS A 156 -16.34 -20.17 -1.22
C LYS A 156 -16.53 -21.68 -1.31
N LEU A 157 -15.79 -22.33 -2.21
CA LEU A 157 -15.80 -23.79 -2.34
C LEU A 157 -15.30 -24.49 -1.06
N LEU A 158 -14.25 -23.94 -0.44
CA LEU A 158 -13.69 -24.43 0.82
C LEU A 158 -14.68 -24.25 1.99
N GLU A 159 -15.37 -23.11 2.07
CA GLU A 159 -16.42 -22.86 3.05
C GLU A 159 -17.58 -23.85 2.91
N ILE A 160 -18.06 -24.11 1.69
CA ILE A 160 -19.15 -25.07 1.44
C ILE A 160 -18.75 -26.48 1.89
N ARG A 161 -17.53 -26.93 1.53
CA ARG A 161 -17.03 -28.26 1.90
C ARG A 161 -16.76 -28.37 3.39
N SER A 162 -16.22 -27.32 4.02
CA SER A 162 -15.92 -27.30 5.45
C SER A 162 -17.18 -27.24 6.32
N LYS A 163 -18.26 -26.58 5.88
CA LYS A 163 -19.57 -26.61 6.58
C LYS A 163 -20.12 -28.02 6.76
N GLN A 164 -19.81 -28.97 5.88
CA GLN A 164 -20.22 -30.37 6.02
C GLN A 164 -19.51 -31.08 7.20
N ILE A 165 -18.36 -30.54 7.62
CA ILE A 165 -17.53 -31.05 8.71
C ILE A 165 -17.82 -30.26 10.00
N LEU A 166 -17.77 -28.93 9.93
CA LEU A 166 -18.01 -28.02 11.07
C LEU A 166 -19.49 -27.94 11.48
N GLY A 167 -20.44 -28.11 10.55
CA GLY A 167 -21.87 -28.08 10.85
C GLY A 167 -22.34 -29.22 11.77
N LYS A 168 -21.54 -30.28 11.91
CA LYS A 168 -21.80 -31.36 12.89
C LYS A 168 -21.38 -30.98 14.31
N VAL A 169 -20.50 -29.99 14.49
CA VAL A 169 -20.00 -29.55 15.81
C VAL A 169 -21.06 -28.74 16.57
N ASN A 170 -21.94 -28.01 15.87
CA ASN A 170 -22.98 -27.19 16.51
C ASN A 170 -24.18 -27.99 17.07
N ASN A 171 -24.28 -29.29 16.81
CA ASN A 171 -25.37 -30.13 17.34
C ASN A 171 -25.07 -30.74 18.72
N VAL A 172 -23.94 -30.41 19.35
CA VAL A 172 -23.53 -30.99 20.66
C VAL A 172 -23.79 -30.05 21.84
N GLN A 173 -24.26 -28.81 21.65
CA GLN A 173 -24.40 -27.82 22.73
C GLN A 173 -25.83 -27.29 22.98
N LYS A 174 -26.80 -28.19 23.06
CA LYS A 174 -28.01 -27.94 23.86
C LYS A 174 -28.09 -28.99 24.95
N GLN A 175 -27.24 -28.86 25.96
CA GLN A 175 -27.55 -29.45 27.26
C GLN A 175 -28.39 -28.42 28.00
N ASP A 176 -29.67 -28.74 28.17
CA ASP A 176 -30.60 -27.95 28.98
C ASP A 176 -30.11 -28.00 30.44
N TYR A 177 -29.41 -26.95 30.88
CA TYR A 177 -29.15 -26.70 32.28
C TYR A 177 -30.29 -25.87 32.86
N SER A 178 -31.43 -26.52 33.05
CA SER A 178 -32.51 -26.01 33.89
C SER A 178 -32.34 -26.63 35.27
N PHE A 179 -31.97 -25.81 36.26
CA PHE A 179 -31.98 -26.16 37.68
C PHE A 179 -33.40 -26.07 38.24
#